data_AF-A0A1Q6RUQ1-F1
#
_entry.id   AF-A0A1Q6RUQ1-F1
#
_cell.length_a   1.000
_cell.length_b   1.000
_cell.length_c   1.000
_cell.angle_alpha   90.00
_cell.angle_beta   90.00
_cell.angle_gamma   90.00
#
_symmetry.space_group_name_H-M   'P 1'
#
loop_
_entity.id
_entity.type
_entity.pdbx_description
1 polymer ?
#
loop_
_entity_poly.entity_id
_entity_poly.type
_entity_poly.pdbx_seq_one_letter_code
_entity_poly.pdbx_strand_id
1 'polypeptide(L)'
;MAQQALLGGGSGIESGGNSSITNDILDCQRKGSALKVDEIKPITQINPKTRRPEIIKEFPATAQSHGFNDLIDNYAGYATKSLIRNGTLYQLKGTLNGVQGRFEWIIQDGYVTHRMFVRDGTMNGVPIKP
;
A
#
# COMPACT_ATOMS: atom_id res chain seq x y z
N MET A 1 -51.87 -23.36 -18.81
CA MET A 1 -51.85 -23.82 -17.40
C MET A 1 -50.79 -24.92 -17.34
N ALA A 2 -49.61 -24.88 -16.73
CA ALA A 2 -48.81 -23.95 -15.90
C ALA A 2 -47.33 -24.42 -16.12
N GLN A 3 -46.34 -23.57 -16.41
CA GLN A 3 -45.46 -22.77 -15.52
C GLN A 3 -44.30 -23.55 -14.82
N GLN A 4 -43.04 -23.22 -15.21
CA GLN A 4 -41.71 -23.21 -14.51
C GLN A 4 -41.14 -24.50 -13.85
N ALA A 5 -39.82 -24.75 -13.74
CA ALA A 5 -38.67 -23.87 -13.44
C ALA A 5 -37.27 -24.36 -13.95
N LEU A 6 -36.30 -23.44 -13.98
CA LEU A 6 -34.84 -23.59 -14.24
C LEU A 6 -34.03 -23.94 -12.97
N LEU A 7 -32.73 -24.26 -13.20
CA LEU A 7 -31.55 -24.28 -12.30
C LEU A 7 -31.28 -25.64 -11.64
N GLY A 8 -30.07 -26.20 -11.56
CA GLY A 8 -28.74 -25.75 -11.92
C GLY A 8 -27.76 -26.85 -11.47
N GLY A 9 -26.70 -27.09 -12.24
CA GLY A 9 -25.73 -28.15 -11.92
C GLY A 9 -24.48 -28.06 -12.79
N GLY A 10 -24.06 -26.83 -13.12
CA GLY A 10 -22.73 -26.60 -13.66
C GLY A 10 -21.75 -26.70 -12.51
N SER A 11 -21.01 -27.80 -12.43
CA SER A 11 -19.82 -27.90 -11.60
C SER A 11 -18.80 -26.88 -12.10
N GLY A 12 -18.90 -25.66 -11.57
CA GLY A 12 -17.86 -24.66 -11.62
C GLY A 12 -16.68 -25.17 -10.82
N ILE A 13 -15.85 -25.99 -11.46
CA ILE A 13 -14.47 -26.15 -11.06
C ILE A 13 -13.87 -24.77 -11.27
N GLU A 14 -13.75 -23.99 -10.19
CA GLU A 14 -12.91 -22.80 -10.19
C GLU A 14 -11.49 -23.29 -10.53
N SER A 15 -11.17 -23.17 -11.81
CA SER A 15 -9.83 -23.34 -12.33
C SER A 15 -8.96 -22.33 -11.59
N GLY A 16 -8.31 -22.77 -10.52
CA GLY A 16 -7.18 -22.10 -9.89
C GLY A 16 -6.09 -21.97 -10.93
N GLY A 17 -6.24 -20.98 -11.80
CA GLY A 17 -5.27 -20.64 -12.81
C GLY A 17 -4.00 -20.28 -12.09
N ASN A 18 -2.97 -21.08 -12.33
CA ASN A 18 -1.59 -20.84 -11.91
C ASN A 18 -1.09 -19.58 -12.64
N SER A 19 -1.65 -18.44 -12.24
CA SER A 19 -1.41 -17.14 -12.84
C SER A 19 -0.05 -16.72 -12.33
N SER A 20 0.95 -16.74 -13.20
CA SER A 20 2.29 -16.26 -12.89
C SER A 20 2.20 -14.85 -12.32
N ILE A 21 2.58 -14.69 -11.06
CA ILE A 21 2.59 -13.40 -10.37
C ILE A 21 3.74 -12.57 -10.94
N THR A 22 3.43 -11.41 -11.53
CA THR A 22 4.45 -10.45 -12.00
C THR A 22 4.58 -9.32 -11.00
N ASN A 23 5.81 -8.82 -10.80
CA ASN A 23 6.08 -7.70 -9.90
C ASN A 23 6.78 -6.56 -10.64
N ASP A 24 5.97 -5.82 -11.38
CA ASP A 24 6.40 -4.72 -12.24
C ASP A 24 7.09 -3.58 -11.45
N ILE A 25 6.87 -3.49 -10.13
CA ILE A 25 7.48 -2.49 -9.25
C ILE A 25 8.97 -2.74 -9.06
N LEU A 26 9.42 -4.00 -9.01
CA LEU A 26 10.82 -4.35 -8.81
C LEU A 26 11.66 -4.11 -10.08
N ASP A 27 11.02 -4.14 -11.25
CA ASP A 27 11.69 -3.99 -12.54
C ASP A 27 11.82 -2.51 -12.98
N CYS A 28 11.16 -1.59 -12.28
CA CYS A 28 11.13 -0.17 -12.62
C CYS A 28 11.99 0.68 -11.67
N GLN A 29 12.78 1.60 -12.24
CA GLN A 29 13.48 2.60 -11.44
C GLN A 29 12.50 3.55 -10.74
N ARG A 30 12.84 3.99 -9.52
CA ARG A 30 12.07 4.98 -8.77
C ARG A 30 12.41 6.41 -9.21
N LYS A 31 11.42 7.31 -9.24
CA LYS A 31 11.61 8.76 -9.41
C LYS A 31 10.60 9.57 -8.58
N GLY A 32 10.86 10.87 -8.45
CA GLY A 32 9.91 11.81 -7.83
C GLY A 32 9.52 11.40 -6.40
N SER A 33 8.21 11.30 -6.14
CA SER A 33 7.69 11.01 -4.80
C SER A 33 8.06 9.62 -4.28
N ALA A 34 8.39 8.66 -5.16
CA ALA A 34 8.80 7.33 -4.75
C ALA A 34 10.20 7.29 -4.08
N LEU A 35 11.01 8.34 -4.26
CA LEU A 35 12.31 8.50 -3.59
C LEU A 35 12.20 9.20 -2.23
N LYS A 36 11.01 9.74 -1.91
CA LYS A 36 10.81 10.46 -0.65
C LYS A 36 10.78 9.47 0.51
N VAL A 37 11.54 9.80 1.55
CA VAL A 37 11.50 9.13 2.85
C VAL A 37 11.08 10.18 3.86
N ASP A 38 9.93 9.99 4.51
CA ASP A 38 9.52 10.91 5.56
C ASP A 38 10.45 10.71 6.77
N GLU A 39 10.71 11.76 7.54
CA GLU A 39 11.52 11.65 8.76
C GLU A 39 10.65 11.21 9.94
N ILE A 40 11.15 10.27 10.75
CA ILE A 40 10.59 9.99 12.07
C ILE A 40 11.37 10.81 13.10
N LYS A 41 10.67 11.66 13.83
CA LYS A 41 11.25 12.42 14.95
C LYS A 41 11.10 11.64 16.26
N PRO A 42 12.09 11.72 17.17
CA PRO A 42 11.95 11.23 18.54
C PRO A 42 10.73 11.86 19.23
N ILE A 43 10.11 11.11 20.15
CA ILE A 43 9.08 11.64 21.04
C ILE A 43 9.77 12.24 22.26
N THR A 44 9.43 13.48 22.58
CA THR A 44 9.97 14.21 23.73
C THR A 44 8.89 14.55 24.74
N GLN A 45 9.30 14.70 26.00
CA GLN A 45 8.47 15.18 27.10
C GLN A 45 9.22 16.26 27.87
N ILE A 46 8.51 17.28 28.36
CA ILE A 46 9.11 18.31 29.22
C ILE A 46 9.35 17.72 30.61
N ASN A 47 10.61 17.74 31.06
CA ASN A 47 10.95 17.32 32.42
C ASN A 47 10.47 18.38 33.43
N PRO A 48 9.69 18.01 34.46
CA PRO A 48 9.08 18.96 35.39
C PRO A 48 10.10 19.68 36.28
N LYS A 49 11.28 19.10 36.51
CA LYS A 49 12.34 19.67 37.35
C LYS A 49 13.27 20.58 36.55
N THR A 50 13.69 20.14 35.37
CA THR A 50 14.68 20.86 34.57
C THR A 50 14.06 21.84 33.57
N ARG A 51 12.73 21.75 33.34
CA ARG A 51 11.98 22.50 32.31
C ARG A 51 12.51 22.30 30.88
N ARG A 52 13.38 21.31 30.66
CA ARG A 52 13.97 20.98 29.35
C ARG A 52 13.26 19.77 28.73
N PRO A 53 13.23 19.66 27.39
CA PRO A 53 12.75 18.45 26.73
C PRO A 53 13.72 17.29 26.96
N GLU A 54 13.19 16.14 27.38
CA GLU A 54 13.89 14.86 27.41
C GLU A 54 13.28 13.93 26.37
N ILE A 55 14.13 13.16 25.68
CA ILE A 55 13.70 12.14 24.72
C ILE A 55 13.18 10.94 25.52
N ILE A 56 11.90 10.63 25.36
CA ILE A 56 11.28 9.45 25.97
C ILE A 56 11.24 8.25 25.02
N LYS A 57 11.32 8.50 23.70
CA LYS A 57 11.41 7.45 22.69
C LYS A 57 12.19 7.95 21.48
N GLU A 58 13.38 7.40 21.30
CA GLU A 58 14.29 7.82 20.23
C GLU A 58 13.81 7.37 18.83
N PHE A 59 13.29 6.15 18.73
CA PHE A 59 12.79 5.57 17.48
C PHE A 59 11.33 5.11 17.64
N PRO A 60 10.34 6.00 17.50
CA PRO A 60 8.95 5.60 17.55
C PRO A 60 8.56 4.79 16.31
N ALA A 61 7.84 3.68 16.53
CA ALA A 61 7.21 2.88 15.48
C ALA A 61 5.99 3.61 14.91
N THR A 62 6.23 4.73 14.22
CA THR A 62 5.18 5.55 13.62
C THR A 62 4.97 5.12 12.17
N ALA A 63 3.72 4.94 11.76
CA ALA A 63 3.40 4.72 10.35
C ALA A 63 3.63 6.02 9.56
N GLN A 64 4.53 5.97 8.60
CA GLN A 64 4.84 7.08 7.70
C GLN A 64 4.12 6.90 6.38
N SER A 65 3.79 8.03 5.75
CA SER A 65 3.17 7.98 4.42
C SER A 65 4.19 7.61 3.36
N HIS A 66 5.39 8.18 3.36
CA HIS A 66 6.44 7.86 2.39
C HIS A 66 7.62 7.14 3.06
N GLY A 67 8.29 6.27 2.30
CA GLY A 67 9.52 5.64 2.76
C GLY A 67 9.32 4.44 3.70
N PHE A 68 8.25 3.67 3.53
CA PHE A 68 8.17 2.34 4.17
C PHE A 68 9.31 1.42 3.68
N ASN A 69 9.59 0.32 4.39
CA ASN A 69 10.75 -0.53 4.07
C ASN A 69 10.71 -1.08 2.63
N ASP A 70 11.84 -1.12 1.92
CA ASP A 70 11.95 -1.64 0.55
C ASP A 70 11.48 -3.09 0.41
N LEU A 71 11.55 -3.89 1.47
CA LEU A 71 11.01 -5.26 1.51
C LEU A 71 9.52 -5.34 1.16
N ILE A 72 8.75 -4.27 1.42
CA ILE A 72 7.32 -4.23 1.08
C ILE A 72 7.11 -4.28 -0.43
N ASP A 73 8.07 -3.84 -1.24
CA ASP A 73 7.96 -3.87 -2.70
C ASP A 73 7.95 -5.30 -3.25
N ASN A 74 8.50 -6.28 -2.51
CA ASN A 74 8.42 -7.70 -2.87
C ASN A 74 6.96 -8.21 -2.93
N TYR A 75 6.05 -7.53 -2.23
CA TYR A 75 4.64 -7.90 -2.18
C TYR A 75 3.79 -7.16 -3.22
N ALA A 76 4.35 -6.20 -3.96
CA ALA A 76 3.60 -5.42 -4.93
C ALA A 76 3.04 -6.26 -6.10
N GLY A 77 3.63 -7.44 -6.37
CA GLY A 77 3.06 -8.39 -7.34
C GLY A 77 1.68 -8.94 -6.96
N TYR A 78 1.31 -8.90 -5.67
CA TYR A 78 -0.02 -9.28 -5.18
C TYR A 78 -1.02 -8.11 -5.16
N ALA A 79 -0.59 -6.91 -5.58
CA ALA A 79 -1.44 -5.73 -5.53
C ALA A 79 -2.58 -5.80 -6.56
N THR A 80 -3.71 -5.20 -6.22
CA THR A 80 -4.77 -4.93 -7.19
C THR A 80 -4.31 -3.80 -8.11
N LYS A 81 -4.28 -4.07 -9.41
CA LYS A 81 -3.88 -3.10 -10.45
C LYS A 81 -5.11 -2.33 -10.94
N SER A 82 -4.98 -1.02 -11.14
CA SER A 82 -6.04 -0.16 -11.71
C SER A 82 -5.43 0.86 -12.65
N LEU A 83 -6.03 1.04 -13.82
CA LEU A 83 -5.61 2.07 -14.77
C LEU A 83 -6.04 3.44 -14.26
N ILE A 84 -5.12 4.40 -14.31
CA ILE A 84 -5.37 5.81 -14.02
C ILE A 84 -4.92 6.65 -15.22
N ARG A 85 -5.32 7.93 -15.25
CA ARG A 85 -5.14 8.82 -16.42
C ARG A 85 -3.76 8.73 -17.09
N ASN A 86 -2.68 8.68 -16.30
CA ASN A 86 -1.31 8.69 -16.79
C ASN A 86 -0.47 7.54 -16.18
N GLY A 87 -1.04 6.35 -15.98
CA GLY A 87 -0.26 5.24 -15.42
C GLY A 87 -1.09 4.10 -14.87
N THR A 88 -0.41 3.24 -14.09
CA THR A 88 -1.02 2.10 -13.40
C THR A 88 -0.85 2.27 -11.90
N LEU A 89 -1.95 2.24 -11.17
CA LEU A 89 -1.99 2.22 -9.71
C LEU A 89 -1.98 0.78 -9.23
N TYR A 90 -1.19 0.52 -8.20
CA TYR A 90 -1.08 -0.75 -7.49
C TYR A 90 -1.48 -0.50 -6.04
N GLN A 91 -2.54 -1.14 -5.58
CA GLN A 91 -2.97 -1.05 -4.18
C GLN A 91 -2.88 -2.41 -3.49
N LEU A 92 -2.42 -2.42 -2.24
CA LEU A 92 -2.36 -3.63 -1.41
C LEU A 92 -2.74 -3.30 0.03
N LYS A 93 -3.75 -3.96 0.58
CA LYS A 93 -4.11 -3.81 2.00
C LYS A 93 -2.97 -4.31 2.89
N GLY A 94 -2.77 -3.66 4.03
CA GLY A 94 -1.81 -4.14 5.02
C GLY A 94 -1.74 -3.26 6.26
N THR A 95 -0.68 -3.47 7.02
CA THR A 95 -0.39 -2.70 8.23
C THR A 95 1.05 -2.20 8.20
N LEU A 96 1.28 -0.94 8.56
CA LEU A 96 2.61 -0.37 8.73
C LEU A 96 2.77 0.07 10.17
N ASN A 97 3.75 -0.49 10.88
CA ASN A 97 4.04 -0.16 12.28
C ASN A 97 2.79 -0.19 13.20
N GLY A 98 1.94 -1.21 13.02
CA GLY A 98 0.72 -1.41 13.81
C GLY A 98 -0.49 -0.58 13.36
N VAL A 99 -0.35 0.26 12.34
CA VAL A 99 -1.45 1.06 11.78
C VAL A 99 -2.00 0.36 10.54
N GLN A 100 -3.32 0.15 10.49
CA GLN A 100 -3.99 -0.44 9.33
C GLN A 100 -4.12 0.58 8.19
N GLY A 101 -4.07 0.08 6.95
CA GLY A 101 -4.26 0.91 5.78
C GLY A 101 -3.96 0.14 4.50
N ARG A 102 -3.41 0.84 3.52
CA ARG A 102 -2.98 0.25 2.25
C ARG A 102 -1.66 0.84 1.78
N PHE A 103 -0.89 0.02 1.10
CA PHE A 103 0.28 0.42 0.34
C PHE A 103 -0.14 0.73 -1.10
N GLU A 104 0.46 1.79 -1.65
CA GLU A 104 0.24 2.25 -3.00
C GLU A 104 1.56 2.43 -3.73
N TRP A 105 1.59 1.97 -4.98
CA TRP A 105 2.60 2.33 -5.95
C TRP A 105 1.94 2.84 -7.23
N ILE A 106 2.62 3.73 -7.95
CA ILE A 106 2.17 4.16 -9.28
C ILE A 106 3.34 4.04 -10.24
N ILE A 107 3.12 3.33 -11.34
CA ILE A 107 4.02 3.35 -12.49
C ILE A 107 3.51 4.36 -13.50
N GLN A 108 4.36 5.31 -13.88
CA GLN A 108 4.11 6.29 -14.94
C GLN A 108 5.38 6.47 -15.78
N ASP A 109 5.22 6.46 -17.11
CA ASP A 109 6.33 6.59 -18.07
C ASP A 109 7.48 5.58 -17.84
N GLY A 110 7.17 4.37 -17.35
CA GLY A 110 8.16 3.33 -17.06
C GLY A 110 8.92 3.48 -15.74
N TYR A 111 8.50 4.40 -14.86
CA TYR A 111 9.11 4.59 -13.53
C TYR A 111 8.09 4.43 -12.43
N VAL A 112 8.53 3.97 -11.25
CA VAL A 112 7.76 4.09 -10.02
C VAL A 112 7.81 5.55 -9.56
N THR A 113 6.71 6.28 -9.73
CA THR A 113 6.64 7.72 -9.39
C THR A 113 6.06 7.99 -8.01
N HIS A 114 5.32 7.02 -7.49
CA HIS A 114 4.65 7.10 -6.21
C HIS A 114 4.87 5.82 -5.41
N ARG A 115 5.09 5.99 -4.11
CA ARG A 115 5.26 4.92 -3.13
C ARG A 115 4.77 5.44 -1.78
N MET A 116 3.56 5.04 -1.40
CA MET A 116 2.88 5.63 -0.25
C MET A 116 2.08 4.62 0.56
N PHE A 117 2.09 4.77 1.88
CA PHE A 117 1.16 4.12 2.78
C PHE A 117 0.04 5.11 3.14
N VAL A 118 -1.20 4.74 2.84
CA VAL A 118 -2.40 5.52 3.17
C VAL A 118 -3.03 4.89 4.41
N ARG A 119 -2.86 5.59 5.55
CA ARG A 119 -3.47 5.20 6.83
C ARG A 119 -4.98 5.16 6.70
N ASP A 120 -5.58 4.12 7.27
CA ASP A 120 -7.03 3.86 7.24
C ASP A 120 -7.60 3.81 5.80
N GLY A 121 -6.72 3.63 4.82
CA GLY A 121 -7.06 3.62 3.40
C GLY A 121 -7.76 2.33 2.98
N THR A 122 -8.84 2.49 2.23
CA THR A 122 -9.62 1.44 1.59
C THR A 122 -9.12 1.16 0.16
N MET A 123 -9.39 -0.04 -0.35
CA MET A 123 -9.10 -0.42 -1.73
C MET A 123 -10.17 0.19 -2.64
N ASN A 124 -9.83 1.23 -3.38
CA ASN A 124 -10.79 2.06 -4.10
C ASN A 124 -10.38 2.37 -5.55
N GLY A 125 -9.19 1.95 -5.99
CA GLY A 125 -8.66 2.24 -7.33
C GLY A 125 -8.32 3.72 -7.54
N VAL A 126 -8.36 4.54 -6.50
CA VAL A 126 -8.09 5.98 -6.54
C VAL A 126 -6.83 6.28 -5.73
N PRO A 127 -5.79 6.91 -6.33
CA PRO A 127 -4.57 7.26 -5.61
C PRO A 127 -4.83 8.17 -4.41
N ILE A 128 -4.11 7.93 -3.31
CA ILE A 128 -3.96 8.79 -2.12
C ILE A 128 -5.25 8.99 -1.29
N LYS A 129 -6.44 8.93 -1.90
CA LYS A 129 -7.71 9.13 -1.20
C LYS A 129 -8.01 7.98 -0.23
N PRO A 130 -8.43 8.24 1.01
CA PRO A 130 -8.85 7.19 1.94
C PRO A 130 -9.82 6.19 1.29
#